data_AF-A0A7R9QNZ6-F1
#
_entry.id   AF-A0A7R9QNZ6-F1
#
_cell.length_a   1.000
_cell.length_b   1.000
_cell.length_c   1.000
_cell.angle_alpha   90.00
_cell.angle_beta   90.00
_cell.angle_gamma   90.00
#
_symmetry.space_group_name_H-M   'P 1'
#
loop_
_entity.id
_entity.type
_entity.pdbx_description
1 polymer ?
#
loop_
_entity_poly.entity_id
_entity_poly.type
_entity_poly.pdbx_seq_one_letter_code
_entity_poly.pdbx_strand_id
1 'polypeptide(L)' 'SGSADHTARAWALEYGECTRIYWRNTSSVTTIQYYDGIVYTGGSDCTARLYDSNSGALKRTCLGHINAISALKLYAREL' A
#
# COMPACT_ATOMS: atom_id res chain seq x y z
N SER A 1 0.70 -3.97 -7.09
CA SER A 1 1.19 -5.18 -6.41
C SER A 1 1.95 -4.81 -5.14
N GLY A 2 2.09 -5.73 -4.20
CA GLY A 2 3.03 -5.65 -3.06
C GLY A 2 4.08 -6.76 -3.16
N SER A 3 5.27 -6.55 -2.59
CA SER A 3 6.41 -7.46 -2.74
C SER A 3 7.23 -7.57 -1.44
N ALA A 4 7.99 -8.67 -1.34
CA ALA A 4 8.98 -8.88 -0.30
C ALA A 4 10.21 -7.95 -0.41
N ASP A 5 10.36 -7.23 -1.52
CA ASP A 5 11.40 -6.18 -1.70
C ASP A 5 11.09 -4.86 -0.98
N HIS A 6 10.06 -4.87 -0.12
CA HIS A 6 9.59 -3.73 0.66
C HIS A 6 8.92 -2.63 -0.17
N THR A 7 8.56 -2.92 -1.43
CA THR A 7 7.84 -1.99 -2.29
C THR A 7 6.42 -2.47 -2.60
N ALA A 8 5.52 -1.50 -2.73
CA ALA A 8 4.34 -1.68 -3.54
C ALA A 8 4.53 -0.92 -4.86
N ARG A 9 3.96 -1.44 -5.95
CA ARG A 9 4.14 -0.86 -7.29
C ARG A 9 2.83 -0.79 -8.06
N ALA A 10 2.68 0.27 -8.84
CA ALA A 10 1.65 0.38 -9.86
C ALA A 10 2.27 0.15 -11.24
N TRP A 11 1.48 -0.44 -12.14
CA TRP A 11 1.93 -0.88 -13.45
C TRP A 11 0.97 -0.39 -14.52
N ALA A 12 1.48 0.04 -15.67
CA ALA A 12 0.66 0.31 -16.84
C ALA A 12 0.12 -1.02 -17.38
N LEU A 13 -1.19 -1.11 -17.61
CA LEU A 13 -1.81 -2.36 -18.10
C LEU A 13 -1.40 -2.69 -19.53
N GLU A 14 -1.23 -1.68 -20.37
CA GLU A 14 -0.97 -1.84 -21.81
C GLU A 14 0.42 -2.42 -22.08
N TYR A 15 1.42 -2.00 -21.31
CA TYR A 15 2.83 -2.29 -21.58
C TYR A 15 3.55 -3.00 -20.41
N GLY A 16 2.91 -3.11 -19.24
CA GLY A 16 3.51 -3.75 -18.06
C GLY A 16 4.60 -2.92 -17.38
N GLU A 17 4.77 -1.64 -17.76
CA GLU A 17 5.80 -0.78 -17.19
C GLU A 17 5.45 -0.35 -15.76
N CYS A 18 6.46 -0.27 -14.89
CA CYS A 18 6.29 0.25 -13.54
C CYS A 18 6.09 1.76 -13.58
N THR A 19 4.85 2.24 -13.36
CA THR A 19 4.52 3.66 -13.40
C THR A 19 4.77 4.35 -12.07
N ARG A 20 4.68 3.61 -10.95
CA ARG A 20 4.91 4.13 -9.59
C ARG A 20 5.50 3.08 -8.66
N ILE A 21 6.32 3.57 -7.74
CA ILE A 21 6.83 2.81 -6.61
C ILE A 21 6.44 3.53 -5.32
N TYR A 22 5.72 2.84 -4.45
CA TYR A 22 5.31 3.30 -3.13
C TYR A 22 6.34 2.83 -2.11
N TRP A 23 7.34 3.69 -1.89
CA TRP A 23 8.48 3.46 -1.01
C TRP A 23 8.14 3.65 0.48
N ARG A 24 9.08 3.32 1.38
CA ARG A 24 9.01 3.49 2.84
C ARG A 24 8.24 2.42 3.62
N ASN A 25 7.83 1.32 2.99
CA ASN A 25 7.57 0.10 3.76
C ASN A 25 8.93 -0.41 4.28
N THR A 26 8.97 -0.80 5.55
CA THR A 26 10.23 -1.24 6.19
C THR A 26 10.38 -2.77 6.21
N SER A 27 9.41 -3.47 5.61
CA SER A 27 9.38 -4.92 5.45
C SER A 27 8.57 -5.30 4.21
N SER A 28 8.43 -6.61 3.97
CA SER A 28 7.52 -7.17 2.98
C SER A 28 6.13 -6.51 3.02
N VAL A 29 5.61 -6.17 1.85
CA VAL A 29 4.22 -5.71 1.65
C VAL A 29 3.36 -6.94 1.41
N THR A 30 2.57 -7.30 2.42
CA THR A 30 1.78 -8.55 2.45
C THR A 30 0.39 -8.38 1.84
N THR A 31 -0.14 -7.15 1.81
CA THR A 31 -1.49 -6.87 1.30
C THR A 31 -1.58 -5.44 0.75
N ILE A 32 -2.47 -5.24 -0.22
CA ILE A 32 -2.70 -3.96 -0.87
C ILE A 32 -4.19 -3.77 -1.17
N GLN A 33 -4.68 -2.54 -1.07
CA GLN A 33 -6.00 -2.10 -1.51
C GLN A 33 -5.89 -0.74 -2.20
N TYR A 34 -6.81 -0.41 -3.10
CA TYR A 34 -6.93 0.92 -3.71
C TYR A 34 -8.36 1.43 -3.55
N TYR A 35 -8.51 2.69 -3.17
CA TYR A 35 -9.79 3.38 -3.12
C TYR A 35 -9.58 4.88 -3.21
N ASP A 36 -10.35 5.55 -4.08
CA ASP A 36 -10.44 7.00 -4.21
C ASP A 36 -9.07 7.72 -4.25
N GLY A 37 -8.19 7.29 -5.17
CA GLY A 37 -6.87 7.90 -5.34
C GLY A 37 -5.86 7.58 -4.22
N ILE A 38 -6.20 6.70 -3.28
CA ILE A 38 -5.31 6.26 -2.22
C ILE A 38 -4.95 4.78 -2.39
N VAL A 39 -3.66 4.48 -2.32
CA VAL A 39 -3.15 3.11 -2.20
C VAL A 39 -2.87 2.81 -0.74
N TYR A 40 -3.40 1.70 -0.26
CA TYR A 40 -3.23 1.22 1.10
C TYR A 40 -2.36 -0.03 1.07
N THR A 41 -1.30 -0.07 1.86
CA THR A 41 -0.46 -1.26 2.04
C THR A 41 -0.51 -1.74 3.48
N GLY A 42 -0.39 -3.05 3.68
CA GLY A 42 -0.11 -3.67 4.97
C GLY A 42 1.24 -4.36 4.91
N GLY A 43 2.04 -4.24 5.97
CA GLY A 43 3.38 -4.80 6.05
C GLY A 43 3.57 -5.84 7.15
N SER A 44 4.62 -6.65 7.00
CA SER A 44 5.15 -7.52 8.07
C SER A 44 5.71 -6.73 9.26
N ASP A 45 6.02 -5.45 9.08
CA ASP A 45 6.43 -4.49 10.13
C ASP A 45 5.28 -4.02 11.02
N CYS A 46 4.11 -4.67 10.91
CA CYS A 46 2.92 -4.40 11.71
C CYS A 46 2.26 -3.04 11.43
N THR A 47 2.63 -2.36 10.34
CA THR A 47 2.07 -1.05 10.00
C THR A 47 1.32 -1.08 8.69
N ALA A 48 0.22 -0.33 8.63
CA ALA A 48 -0.43 -0.01 7.37
C ALA A 48 0.01 1.37 6.89
N ARG A 49 0.11 1.58 5.58
CA ARG A 49 0.53 2.85 5.00
C ARG A 49 -0.41 3.28 3.89
N LEU A 50 -0.63 4.58 3.79
CA LEU A 50 -1.50 5.22 2.80
C LEU A 50 -0.64 6.09 1.89
N TYR A 51 -0.77 5.90 0.59
CA TYR A 51 -0.06 6.65 -0.43
C TYR A 51 -1.03 7.36 -1.34
N ASP A 52 -0.66 8.56 -1.77
CA ASP A 52 -1.25 9.18 -2.93
C ASP A 52 -0.97 8.33 -4.18
N SER A 53 -1.99 7.91 -4.92
CA SER A 53 -1.80 7.04 -6.09
C SER A 53 -1.01 7.74 -7.20
N ASN A 54 -1.19 9.06 -7.36
CA ASN A 54 -0.62 9.83 -8.45
C ASN A 54 0.80 10.30 -8.18
N SER A 55 1.09 10.82 -6.99
CA SER A 55 2.45 11.30 -6.65
C SER A 55 3.32 10.21 -6.03
N GLY A 56 2.73 9.13 -5.51
CA GLY A 56 3.45 8.13 -4.72
C GLY A 56 3.81 8.60 -3.30
N ALA A 57 3.38 9.80 -2.90
CA ALA A 57 3.69 10.36 -1.60
C ALA A 57 3.02 9.57 -0.47
N LEU A 58 3.80 9.22 0.55
CA LEU A 58 3.27 8.65 1.79
C LEU A 58 2.45 9.72 2.53
N LYS A 59 1.14 9.50 2.67
CA LYS A 59 0.23 10.38 3.40
C LYS A 59 0.13 10.04 4.88
N ARG A 60 0.16 8.74 5.22
CA ARG A 60 -0.02 8.28 6.61
C ARG A 60 0.59 6.91 6.85
N THR A 61 1.10 6.73 8.07
CA THR A 61 1.40 5.41 8.66
C THR A 61 0.41 5.17 9.79
N CYS A 62 -0.30 4.04 9.73
CA CYS A 62 -1.23 3.59 10.75
C CYS A 62 -0.53 2.55 11.64
N LEU A 63 -0.50 2.82 12.94
CA LEU A 63 0.09 1.96 13.97
C LEU A 63 -1.01 1.24 14.74
N GLY A 64 -0.68 0.11 15.36
CA GLY A 64 -1.55 -0.58 16.32
C GLY A 64 -1.45 -2.10 16.31
N HIS A 65 -1.17 -2.71 15.15
CA HIS A 65 -0.85 -4.13 15.11
C HIS A 65 0.53 -4.37 15.75
N ILE A 66 0.68 -5.53 16.40
CA ILE A 66 1.94 -6.01 16.98
C ILE A 66 2.48 -7.25 16.25
N ASN A 67 1.77 -7.67 15.21
CA ASN A 67 2.15 -8.75 14.30
C ASN A 67 1.88 -8.32 12.86
N ALA A 68 2.43 -9.09 11.91
CA ALA A 68 2.27 -8.85 10.48
C ALA A 68 0.80 -8.68 10.09
N ILE A 69 0.52 -7.67 9.25
CA ILE A 69 -0.82 -7.47 8.70
C ILE A 69 -1.05 -8.54 7.63
N SER A 70 -2.09 -9.36 7.79
CA SER A 70 -2.41 -10.43 6.84
C SER A 70 -3.38 -9.99 5.75
N ALA A 71 -4.25 -9.02 6.02
CA ALA A 71 -5.24 -8.54 5.06
C ALA A 71 -5.67 -7.09 5.35
N LEU A 72 -6.10 -6.39 4.31
CA LEU A 72 -6.77 -5.10 4.40
C LEU A 72 -8.16 -5.20 3.78
N LYS A 73 -9.13 -4.53 4.42
CA LYS A 73 -10.45 -4.28 3.87
C LYS A 73 -10.82 -2.83 4.13
N LEU A 74 -11.27 -2.14 3.08
CA LEU A 74 -11.67 -0.75 3.16
C LEU A 74 -13.20 -0.69 3.28
N TYR A 75 -13.66 0.21 4.13
CA TYR A 75 -15.07 0.56 4.25
C TYR A 75 -15.17 2.07 4.03
N ALA A 76 -15.73 2.46 2.88
CA ALA A 76 -16.18 3.82 2.70
C ALA A 76 -17.43 4.00 3.57
N ARG A 77 -17.51 5.09 4.32
CA ARG A 77 -18.79 5.48 4.91
C ARG A 77 -19.62 6.08 3.78
N GLU A 78 -20.74 5.46 3.46
CA GLU A 78 -21.83 6.15 2.77
C GLU A 78 -22.34 7.22 3.74
N LEU A 79 -22.33 8.48 3.30
CA LEU A 79 -22.95 9.60 4.03
C LEU A 79 -24.47 9.57 3.81
#